data_AF-A0A382VU13-F1
#
_entry.id   AF-A0A382VU13-F1
#
_cell.length_a   1.000
_cell.length_b   1.000
_cell.length_c   1.000
_cell.angle_alpha   90.00
_cell.angle_beta   90.00
_cell.angle_gamma   90.00
#
_symmetry.space_group_name_H-M   'P 1'
#
loop_
_entity.id
_entity.type
_entity.pdbx_description
1 polymer ?
#
loop_
_entity_poly.entity_id
_entity_poly.type
_entity_poly.pdbx_seq_one_letter_code
_entity_poly.pdbx_strand_id
1 'polypeptide(L)'
;PLHTAFFYLAPGARVLRTPGMIAFLFAFAACVMAASGLQQVTEERKACTRPLLAAGGSVCVLAALLALAPAASTDAWISLLNPGITATKRQLLAASYSWLARGAGYVMLIAAAGTALLYLRLSRRLSTELMVAGLVALTVVDTWRIDRVFLKYEDASRYPDIRDENPRVVEFLRRQEGLFRILPLPDPSYSTLKQPGMHLFGSVIATGRHDFTPRRYDRMLKDLRPLQQLMDARTRGQQLGYSDADMLKVYQYLRPQFGPLPRQLADGWGRPETYTEEALLRA
;
A
#
# COMPACT_ATOMS: atom_id res chain seq x y z
N PRO A 1 7.01 9.47 19.74
CA PRO A 1 6.41 9.89 21.04
C PRO A 1 4.87 9.97 21.01
N LEU A 2 4.26 10.81 20.17
CA LEU A 2 2.79 10.98 20.07
C LEU A 2 2.05 9.71 19.60
N HIS A 3 2.56 9.05 18.55
CA HIS A 3 2.02 7.76 18.08
C HIS A 3 2.09 6.69 19.18
N THR A 4 3.21 6.63 19.91
CA THR A 4 3.42 5.69 21.02
C THR A 4 2.42 5.96 22.15
N ALA A 5 2.27 7.21 22.56
CA ALA A 5 1.30 7.62 23.57
C ALA A 5 -0.13 7.24 23.16
N PHE A 6 -0.54 7.58 21.94
CA PHE A 6 -1.88 7.25 21.42
C PHE A 6 -2.12 5.73 21.34
N PHE A 7 -1.11 4.96 20.90
CA PHE A 7 -1.18 3.50 20.81
C PHE A 7 -1.36 2.82 22.19
N TYR A 8 -0.84 3.43 23.26
CA TYR A 8 -0.95 2.88 24.61
C TYR A 8 -2.13 3.45 25.43
N LEU A 9 -2.56 4.68 25.18
CA LEU A 9 -3.61 5.38 25.95
C LEU A 9 -5.02 5.19 25.35
N ALA A 10 -5.16 5.04 24.03
CA ALA A 10 -6.48 4.93 23.42
C ALA A 10 -7.01 3.48 23.51
N PRO A 11 -8.14 3.23 24.22
CA PRO A 11 -8.74 1.91 24.27
C PRO A 11 -9.16 1.46 22.86
N GLY A 12 -8.83 0.22 22.49
CA GLY A 12 -9.12 -0.31 21.16
C GLY A 12 -8.07 0.00 20.08
N ALA A 13 -7.09 0.89 20.30
CA ALA A 13 -6.01 1.14 19.32
C ALA A 13 -5.12 -0.08 19.04
N ARG A 14 -5.06 -1.02 19.98
CA ARG A 14 -4.40 -2.33 19.80
C ARG A 14 -5.20 -3.31 18.93
N VAL A 15 -6.50 -3.06 18.76
CA VAL A 15 -7.47 -3.94 18.07
C VAL A 15 -7.89 -3.36 16.72
N LEU A 16 -7.90 -2.02 16.58
CA LEU A 16 -8.14 -1.31 15.33
C LEU A 16 -6.99 -1.58 14.35
N ARG A 17 -7.24 -2.54 13.46
CA ARG A 17 -6.26 -3.19 12.59
C ARG A 17 -5.70 -2.35 11.46
N THR A 18 -6.18 -1.14 11.30
CA THR A 18 -5.79 -0.31 10.17
C THR A 18 -5.93 1.15 10.56
N PRO A 19 -4.92 2.00 10.32
CA PRO A 19 -5.04 3.45 10.41
C PRO A 19 -6.31 4.00 9.74
N GLY A 20 -6.84 3.31 8.72
CA GLY A 20 -8.10 3.64 8.05
C GLY A 20 -9.35 3.60 8.94
N MET A 21 -9.43 2.74 9.96
CA MET A 21 -10.62 2.70 10.84
C MET A 21 -10.65 3.90 11.81
N ILE A 22 -9.48 4.40 12.22
CA ILE A 22 -9.37 5.63 13.02
C ILE A 22 -9.69 6.85 12.14
N ALA A 23 -9.28 6.84 10.86
CA ALA A 23 -9.58 7.93 9.93
C ALA A 23 -11.09 8.20 9.79
N PHE A 24 -11.95 7.18 9.95
CA PHE A 24 -13.41 7.35 9.96
C PHE A 24 -13.87 8.32 11.07
N LEU A 25 -13.30 8.25 12.28
CA LEU A 25 -13.69 9.14 13.37
C LEU A 25 -13.42 10.61 13.02
N PHE A 26 -12.27 10.87 12.41
CA PHE A 26 -11.89 12.21 11.96
C PHE A 26 -12.74 12.67 10.78
N ALA A 27 -12.98 11.80 9.80
CA ALA A 27 -13.81 12.11 8.64
C ALA A 27 -15.26 12.41 9.04
N PHE A 28 -15.83 11.58 9.91
CA PHE A 28 -17.19 11.79 10.43
C PHE A 28 -17.30 13.11 11.18
N ALA A 29 -16.39 13.40 12.12
CA ALA A 29 -16.37 14.66 12.84
C ALA A 29 -16.21 15.87 11.89
N ALA A 30 -15.35 15.74 10.86
CA ALA A 30 -15.20 16.77 9.84
C ALA A 30 -16.48 16.99 9.04
N CYS A 31 -17.21 15.94 8.66
CA CYS A 31 -18.51 16.03 7.98
C CYS A 31 -19.56 16.73 8.85
N VAL A 32 -19.63 16.41 10.15
CA VAL A 32 -20.57 17.05 11.10
C VAL A 32 -20.23 18.54 11.27
N MET A 33 -18.95 18.88 11.39
CA MET A 33 -18.52 20.29 11.45
C MET A 33 -18.80 21.02 10.14
N ALA A 34 -18.59 20.37 8.99
CA ALA A 34 -18.89 20.95 7.68
C ALA A 34 -20.39 21.21 7.51
N ALA A 35 -21.26 20.28 7.92
CA ALA A 35 -22.71 20.46 7.89
C ALA A 35 -23.16 21.62 8.78
N SER A 36 -22.64 21.68 10.03
CA SER A 36 -22.91 22.79 10.95
C SER A 36 -22.41 24.14 10.41
N GLY A 37 -21.26 24.16 9.73
CA GLY A 37 -20.71 25.36 9.08
C GLY A 37 -21.56 25.80 7.89
N LEU A 38 -22.01 24.86 7.05
CA LEU A 38 -22.87 25.12 5.91
C LEU A 38 -24.24 25.66 6.33
N GLN A 39 -24.79 25.15 7.44
CA GLN A 39 -26.02 25.69 8.02
C GLN A 39 -25.86 27.17 8.40
N GLN A 40 -24.76 27.54 9.07
CA GLN A 40 -24.50 28.94 9.43
C GLN A 40 -24.36 29.86 8.22
N VAL A 41 -23.76 29.38 7.13
CA VAL A 41 -23.63 30.12 5.86
C VAL A 41 -25.00 30.28 5.18
N THR A 42 -25.83 29.24 5.23
CA THR A 42 -27.19 29.24 4.68
C THR A 42 -28.10 30.21 5.42
N GLU A 43 -27.97 30.29 6.75
CA GLU A 43 -28.63 31.26 7.63
C GLU A 43 -28.03 32.69 7.54
N GLU A 44 -27.05 32.93 6.66
CA GLU A 44 -26.40 34.24 6.43
C GLU A 44 -25.73 34.89 7.66
N ARG A 45 -25.17 34.09 8.57
CA ARG A 45 -24.48 34.64 9.74
C ARG A 45 -23.16 35.32 9.33
N LYS A 46 -23.18 36.66 9.19
CA LYS A 46 -22.01 37.48 8.80
C LYS A 46 -20.78 37.31 9.70
N ALA A 47 -20.96 36.85 10.95
CA ALA A 47 -19.85 36.53 11.86
C ALA A 47 -18.90 35.45 11.29
N CYS A 48 -19.35 34.66 10.31
CA CYS A 48 -18.59 33.56 9.73
C CYS A 48 -17.60 33.97 8.62
N THR A 49 -17.65 35.20 8.10
CA THR A 49 -16.83 35.57 6.91
C THR A 49 -15.33 35.59 7.18
N ARG A 50 -14.89 36.22 8.29
CA ARG A 50 -13.47 36.25 8.66
C ARG A 50 -12.89 34.85 8.94
N PRO A 51 -13.51 34.01 9.78
CA PRO A 51 -12.99 32.65 10.02
C PRO A 51 -13.04 31.79 8.76
N LEU A 52 -14.03 31.96 7.88
CA LEU A 52 -14.08 31.28 6.57
C LEU A 52 -12.87 31.63 5.71
N LEU A 53 -12.57 32.93 5.54
CA LEU A 53 -11.45 33.39 4.73
C LEU A 53 -10.11 33.01 5.34
N ALA A 54 -9.99 33.02 6.67
CA ALA A 54 -8.80 32.56 7.36
C ALA A 54 -8.58 31.06 7.13
N ALA A 55 -9.60 30.22 7.36
CA ALA A 55 -9.49 28.78 7.18
C ALA A 55 -9.24 28.40 5.71
N GLY A 56 -10.05 28.91 4.78
CA GLY A 56 -9.91 28.66 3.35
C GLY A 56 -8.57 29.19 2.82
N GLY A 57 -8.19 30.40 3.23
CA GLY A 57 -6.90 31.00 2.89
C GLY A 57 -5.71 30.20 3.40
N SER A 58 -5.74 29.74 4.66
CA SER A 58 -4.68 28.88 5.21
C SER A 58 -4.54 27.57 4.44
N VAL A 59 -5.65 26.90 4.12
CA VAL A 59 -5.61 25.66 3.32
C VAL A 59 -5.04 25.93 1.93
N CYS A 60 -5.49 26.98 1.25
CA CYS A 60 -4.97 27.38 -0.06
C CYS A 60 -3.48 27.69 -0.02
N VAL A 61 -3.01 28.44 0.99
CA VAL A 61 -1.59 28.79 1.13
C VAL A 61 -0.74 27.55 1.38
N LEU A 62 -1.16 26.66 2.28
CA LEU A 62 -0.43 25.41 2.55
C LEU A 62 -0.39 24.51 1.30
N ALA A 63 -1.51 24.39 0.58
CA ALA A 63 -1.57 23.64 -0.66
C ALA A 63 -0.69 24.28 -1.76
N ALA A 64 -0.66 25.62 -1.85
CA ALA A 64 0.20 26.35 -2.78
C ALA A 64 1.68 26.15 -2.47
N LEU A 65 2.08 26.22 -1.20
CA LEU A 65 3.46 25.95 -0.77
C LEU A 65 3.89 24.53 -1.15
N LEU A 66 3.04 23.55 -0.92
CA LEU A 66 3.31 22.16 -1.30
C LEU A 66 3.34 21.97 -2.83
N ALA A 67 2.50 22.70 -3.57
CA ALA A 67 2.45 22.64 -5.03
C ALA A 67 3.69 23.26 -5.69
N LEU A 68 4.14 24.43 -5.19
CA LEU A 68 5.24 25.19 -5.76
C LEU A 68 6.61 24.71 -5.26
N ALA A 69 6.69 24.26 -4.01
CA ALA A 69 7.93 23.83 -3.37
C ALA A 69 7.75 22.49 -2.64
N PRO A 70 7.48 21.38 -3.37
CA PRO A 70 7.24 20.08 -2.76
C PRO A 70 8.44 19.61 -1.93
N ALA A 71 9.68 19.79 -2.42
CA ALA A 71 10.89 19.40 -1.71
C ALA A 71 11.01 20.09 -0.35
N ALA A 72 10.95 21.43 -0.32
CA ALA A 72 11.05 22.22 0.91
C ALA A 72 9.91 21.89 1.89
N SER A 73 8.69 21.71 1.38
CA SER A 73 7.53 21.33 2.19
C SER A 73 7.70 19.95 2.83
N THR A 74 8.21 18.97 2.07
CA THR A 74 8.49 17.64 2.60
C THR A 74 9.68 17.62 3.55
N ASP A 75 10.69 18.45 3.33
CA ASP A 75 11.84 18.55 4.23
C ASP A 75 11.45 19.14 5.59
N ALA A 76 10.59 20.16 5.60
CA ALA A 76 10.01 20.71 6.81
C ALA A 76 9.14 19.68 7.56
N TRP A 77 8.37 18.88 6.83
CA TRP A 77 7.59 17.79 7.41
C TRP A 77 8.50 16.69 7.99
N ILE A 78 9.56 16.31 7.27
CA ILE A 78 10.55 15.32 7.73
C ILE A 78 11.23 15.81 9.01
N SER A 79 11.70 17.06 9.05
CA SER A 79 12.44 17.57 10.21
C SER A 79 11.57 17.61 11.47
N LEU A 80 10.30 17.99 11.33
CA LEU A 80 9.38 18.13 12.47
C LEU A 80 8.80 16.79 12.94
N LEU A 81 8.42 15.91 12.00
CA LEU A 81 7.58 14.75 12.30
C LEU A 81 8.28 13.40 12.07
N ASN A 82 9.32 13.36 11.22
CA ASN A 82 9.98 12.11 10.87
C ASN A 82 11.51 12.25 10.63
N PRO A 83 12.27 12.78 11.61
CA PRO A 83 13.68 13.11 11.39
C PRO A 83 14.54 11.88 11.07
N GLY A 84 14.14 10.68 11.55
CA GLY A 84 14.83 9.42 11.34
C GLY A 84 14.53 8.70 10.01
N ILE A 85 13.98 9.39 9.02
CA ILE A 85 13.70 8.78 7.71
C ILE A 85 14.99 8.33 7.00
N THR A 86 15.01 7.09 6.52
CA THR A 86 16.14 6.49 5.78
C THR A 86 16.33 7.14 4.40
N ALA A 87 17.57 7.17 3.90
CA ALA A 87 17.91 7.73 2.58
C ALA A 87 17.06 7.14 1.43
N THR A 88 16.85 5.81 1.42
CA THR A 88 16.01 5.13 0.41
C THR A 88 14.58 5.66 0.38
N LYS A 89 13.99 5.91 1.56
CA LYS A 89 12.63 6.46 1.68
C LYS A 89 12.55 7.93 1.24
N ARG A 90 13.60 8.72 1.48
CA ARG A 90 13.69 10.10 0.96
C ARG A 90 13.75 10.10 -0.57
N GLN A 91 14.52 9.19 -1.16
CA GLN A 91 14.60 9.08 -2.63
C GLN A 91 13.27 8.68 -3.26
N LEU A 92 12.55 7.73 -2.64
CA LEU A 92 11.18 7.35 -3.07
C LEU A 92 10.19 8.51 -2.94
N LEU A 93 10.29 9.31 -1.87
CA LEU A 93 9.47 10.51 -1.69
C LEU A 93 9.78 11.55 -2.77
N ALA A 94 11.06 11.78 -3.06
CA ALA A 94 11.49 12.71 -4.11
C ALA A 94 11.01 12.31 -5.50
N ALA A 95 11.00 11.01 -5.81
CA ALA A 95 10.42 10.49 -7.04
C ALA A 95 8.91 10.78 -7.19
N SER A 96 8.23 11.08 -6.07
CA SER A 96 6.80 11.37 -6.02
C SER A 96 6.46 12.87 -6.01
N TYR A 97 7.45 13.77 -6.06
CA TYR A 97 7.22 15.22 -5.96
C TYR A 97 6.32 15.79 -7.06
N SER A 98 6.42 15.28 -8.30
CA SER A 98 5.55 15.72 -9.39
C SER A 98 4.07 15.39 -9.12
N TRP A 99 3.80 14.21 -8.56
CA TRP A 99 2.46 13.80 -8.15
C TRP A 99 1.95 14.59 -6.95
N LEU A 100 2.81 14.82 -5.95
CA LEU A 100 2.49 15.66 -4.80
C LEU A 100 2.15 17.08 -5.20
N ALA A 101 2.95 17.69 -6.08
CA ALA A 101 2.75 19.05 -6.55
C ALA A 101 1.43 19.21 -7.30
N ARG A 102 1.12 18.28 -8.23
CA ARG A 102 -0.16 18.24 -8.95
C ARG A 102 -1.33 18.04 -7.99
N GLY A 103 -1.23 17.07 -7.08
CA GLY A 103 -2.23 16.79 -6.06
C GLY A 103 -2.54 18.02 -5.21
N ALA A 104 -1.52 18.69 -4.70
CA ALA A 104 -1.64 19.92 -3.93
C ALA A 104 -2.24 21.07 -4.74
N GLY A 105 -1.89 21.20 -6.02
CA GLY A 105 -2.50 22.15 -6.94
C GLY A 105 -4.01 21.96 -7.08
N TYR A 106 -4.48 20.71 -7.21
CA TYR A 106 -5.91 20.42 -7.24
C TYR A 106 -6.61 20.77 -5.92
N VAL A 107 -6.00 20.42 -4.77
CA VAL A 107 -6.54 20.80 -3.45
C VAL A 107 -6.67 22.31 -3.31
N MET A 108 -5.65 23.06 -3.75
CA MET A 108 -5.68 24.53 -3.74
C MET A 108 -6.84 25.07 -4.58
N LEU A 109 -7.05 24.55 -5.80
CA LEU A 109 -8.13 25.00 -6.68
C LEU A 109 -9.51 24.69 -6.09
N ILE A 110 -9.70 23.49 -5.54
CA ILE A 110 -10.98 23.08 -4.94
C ILE A 110 -11.26 23.87 -3.67
N ALA A 111 -10.25 24.05 -2.80
CA ALA A 111 -10.39 24.87 -1.60
C ALA A 111 -10.70 26.34 -1.94
N ALA A 112 -10.05 26.89 -2.96
CA ALA A 112 -10.31 28.25 -3.45
C ALA A 112 -11.73 28.38 -4.00
N ALA A 113 -12.17 27.46 -4.86
CA ALA A 113 -13.51 27.45 -5.43
C ALA A 113 -14.60 27.30 -4.35
N GLY A 114 -14.43 26.35 -3.41
CA GLY A 114 -15.35 26.15 -2.30
C GLY A 114 -15.42 27.38 -1.40
N THR A 115 -14.28 27.97 -1.04
CA THR A 115 -14.23 29.20 -0.25
C THR A 115 -14.89 30.38 -0.97
N ALA A 116 -14.68 30.50 -2.29
CA ALA A 116 -15.30 31.55 -3.10
C ALA A 116 -16.82 31.41 -3.16
N LEU A 117 -17.37 30.20 -3.34
CA LEU A 117 -18.82 29.96 -3.33
C LEU A 117 -19.45 30.37 -1.99
N LEU A 118 -18.83 29.93 -0.87
CA LEU A 118 -19.29 30.28 0.47
C LEU A 118 -19.18 31.78 0.75
N TYR A 119 -18.10 32.43 0.30
CA TYR A 119 -17.90 33.88 0.45
C TYR A 119 -18.92 34.68 -0.37
N LEU A 120 -19.20 34.28 -1.61
CA LEU A 120 -20.21 34.92 -2.46
C LEU A 120 -21.61 34.81 -1.86
N ARG A 121 -21.94 33.64 -1.27
CA ARG A 121 -23.18 33.44 -0.51
C ARG A 121 -23.28 34.41 0.68
N LEU A 122 -22.24 34.49 1.51
CA LEU A 122 -22.19 35.39 2.67
C LEU A 122 -22.22 36.88 2.27
N SER A 123 -21.72 37.19 1.08
CA SER A 123 -21.76 38.53 0.48
C SER A 123 -23.08 38.85 -0.20
N ARG A 124 -24.08 37.94 -0.12
CA ARG A 124 -25.41 38.05 -0.77
C ARG A 124 -25.35 38.20 -2.29
N ARG A 125 -24.27 37.75 -2.92
CA ARG A 125 -24.10 37.78 -4.39
C ARG A 125 -24.54 36.48 -5.07
N LEU A 126 -24.88 35.46 -4.28
CA LEU A 126 -25.23 34.12 -4.75
C LEU A 126 -26.41 33.60 -3.93
N SER A 127 -27.40 32.96 -4.57
CA SER A 127 -28.51 32.32 -3.88
C SER A 127 -28.05 31.04 -3.15
N THR A 128 -28.84 30.56 -2.19
CA THR A 128 -28.54 29.31 -1.48
C THR A 128 -28.54 28.12 -2.44
N GLU A 129 -29.51 28.06 -3.36
CA GLU A 129 -29.67 26.96 -4.31
C GLU A 129 -28.45 26.88 -5.24
N LEU A 130 -27.99 28.03 -5.76
CA LEU A 130 -26.82 28.10 -6.63
C LEU A 130 -25.53 27.76 -5.88
N MET A 131 -25.40 28.18 -4.62
CA MET A 131 -24.27 27.78 -3.77
C MET A 131 -24.24 26.26 -3.58
N VAL A 132 -25.37 25.66 -3.20
CA VAL A 132 -25.47 24.21 -2.98
C VAL A 132 -25.20 23.44 -4.26
N ALA A 133 -25.81 23.83 -5.38
CA ALA A 133 -25.56 23.23 -6.68
C ALA A 133 -24.07 23.33 -7.08
N GLY A 134 -23.44 24.49 -6.84
CA GLY A 134 -22.02 24.69 -7.08
C GLY A 134 -21.13 23.78 -6.22
N LEU A 135 -21.45 23.61 -4.93
CA LEU A 135 -20.72 22.70 -4.04
C LEU A 135 -20.89 21.24 -4.47
N VAL A 136 -22.10 20.82 -4.88
CA VAL A 136 -22.36 19.47 -5.41
C VAL A 136 -21.59 19.24 -6.71
N ALA A 137 -21.59 20.20 -7.64
CA ALA A 137 -20.82 20.08 -8.87
C ALA A 137 -19.32 19.97 -8.57
N LEU A 138 -18.82 20.77 -7.62
CA LEU A 138 -17.42 20.76 -7.21
C LEU A 138 -17.01 19.39 -6.61
N THR A 139 -17.86 18.79 -5.77
CA THR A 139 -17.58 17.47 -5.18
C THR A 139 -17.65 16.35 -6.22
N VAL A 140 -18.59 16.39 -7.16
CA VAL A 140 -18.67 15.43 -8.26
C VAL A 140 -17.43 15.51 -9.15
N VAL A 141 -16.99 16.71 -9.50
CA VAL A 141 -15.78 16.89 -10.33
C VAL A 141 -14.52 16.39 -9.61
N ASP A 142 -14.37 16.68 -8.31
CA ASP A 142 -13.23 16.21 -7.53
C ASP A 142 -13.21 14.68 -7.40
N THR A 143 -14.34 14.07 -7.05
CA THR A 143 -14.46 12.61 -6.92
C THR A 143 -14.26 11.90 -8.26
N TRP A 144 -14.85 12.41 -9.34
CA TRP A 144 -14.69 11.85 -10.68
C TRP A 144 -13.22 11.85 -11.15
N ARG A 145 -12.48 12.92 -10.84
CA ARG A 145 -11.04 13.00 -11.12
C ARG A 145 -10.28 11.88 -10.40
N ILE A 146 -10.60 11.65 -9.12
CA ILE A 146 -9.95 10.61 -8.30
C ILE A 146 -10.25 9.23 -8.88
N ASP A 147 -11.52 8.94 -9.16
CA ASP A 147 -11.96 7.63 -9.67
C ASP A 147 -11.25 7.23 -10.96
N ARG A 148 -11.05 8.17 -11.90
CA ARG A 148 -10.34 7.91 -13.16
C ARG A 148 -8.88 7.47 -12.99
N VAL A 149 -8.23 7.87 -11.90
CA VAL A 149 -6.81 7.51 -11.65
C VAL A 149 -6.70 6.13 -10.99
N PHE A 150 -7.65 5.79 -10.12
CA PHE A 150 -7.57 4.57 -9.30
C PHE A 150 -8.36 3.39 -9.87
N LEU A 151 -9.45 3.63 -10.60
CA LEU A 151 -10.25 2.58 -11.22
C LEU A 151 -9.68 2.22 -12.59
N LYS A 152 -8.86 1.17 -12.63
CA LYS A 152 -8.42 0.52 -13.86
C LYS A 152 -9.42 -0.57 -14.21
N TYR A 153 -10.28 -0.29 -15.18
CA TYR A 153 -11.22 -1.26 -15.70
C TYR A 153 -10.47 -2.21 -16.64
N GLU A 154 -10.49 -3.49 -16.29
CA GLU A 154 -9.99 -4.54 -17.16
C GLU A 154 -11.17 -5.40 -17.62
N ASP A 155 -11.10 -5.84 -18.86
CA ASP A 155 -12.13 -6.67 -19.47
C ASP A 155 -11.97 -8.11 -18.97
N ALA A 156 -12.89 -8.57 -18.13
CA ALA A 156 -12.86 -9.90 -17.55
C ALA A 156 -12.86 -11.00 -18.63
N SER A 157 -13.42 -10.74 -19.82
CA SER A 157 -13.45 -11.72 -20.91
C SER A 157 -12.09 -11.95 -21.58
N ARG A 158 -11.11 -11.06 -21.35
CA ARG A 158 -9.75 -11.19 -21.88
C ARG A 158 -8.86 -12.10 -21.06
N TYR A 159 -9.31 -12.48 -19.86
CA TYR A 159 -8.58 -13.37 -18.99
C TYR A 159 -9.31 -14.72 -18.92
N PRO A 160 -8.58 -15.85 -19.05
CA PRO A 160 -9.17 -17.15 -18.82
C PRO A 160 -9.69 -17.23 -17.37
N ASP A 161 -10.73 -18.03 -17.12
CA ASP A 161 -11.20 -18.27 -15.76
C ASP A 161 -10.03 -18.87 -14.95
N ILE A 162 -9.66 -18.20 -13.86
CA ILE A 162 -8.59 -18.63 -12.95
C ILE A 162 -8.78 -20.07 -12.44
N ARG A 163 -10.02 -20.57 -12.46
CA ARG A 163 -10.38 -21.95 -12.07
C ARG A 163 -9.91 -23.00 -13.08
N ASP A 164 -9.79 -22.60 -14.33
CA ASP A 164 -9.42 -23.46 -15.46
C ASP A 164 -7.93 -23.29 -15.84
N GLU A 165 -7.21 -22.42 -15.15
CA GLU A 165 -5.77 -22.26 -15.32
C GLU A 165 -4.97 -23.40 -14.66
N ASN A 166 -3.92 -23.86 -15.34
CA ASN A 166 -2.99 -24.92 -14.87
C ASN A 166 -3.64 -26.21 -14.34
N PRO A 167 -4.59 -26.82 -15.06
CA PRO A 167 -5.30 -28.01 -14.57
C PRO A 167 -4.35 -29.17 -14.26
N ARG A 168 -3.26 -29.32 -15.04
CA ARG A 168 -2.25 -30.37 -14.84
C ARG A 168 -1.49 -30.22 -13.52
N VAL A 169 -1.13 -28.99 -13.15
CA VAL A 169 -0.36 -28.73 -11.93
C VAL A 169 -1.26 -28.89 -10.71
N VAL A 170 -2.48 -28.36 -10.78
CA VAL A 170 -3.48 -28.53 -9.71
C VAL A 170 -3.78 -30.01 -9.47
N GLU A 171 -3.96 -30.79 -10.54
CA GLU A 171 -4.20 -32.23 -10.45
C GLU A 171 -2.99 -32.99 -9.88
N PHE A 172 -1.77 -32.63 -10.30
CA PHE A 172 -0.53 -33.20 -9.75
C PHE A 172 -0.43 -32.96 -8.23
N LEU A 173 -0.76 -31.74 -7.79
CA LEU A 173 -0.74 -31.37 -6.38
C LEU A 173 -1.82 -32.12 -5.59
N ARG A 174 -3.04 -32.23 -6.11
CA ARG A 174 -4.14 -32.96 -5.46
C ARG A 174 -3.85 -34.44 -5.21
N ARG A 175 -2.99 -35.05 -6.04
CA ARG A 175 -2.58 -36.45 -5.90
C ARG A 175 -1.49 -36.69 -4.87
N GLN A 176 -0.86 -35.64 -4.35
CA GLN A 176 0.15 -35.81 -3.31
C GLN A 176 -0.51 -36.24 -2.00
N GLU A 177 0.02 -37.28 -1.37
CA GLU A 177 -0.48 -37.77 -0.10
C GLU A 177 -0.08 -36.84 1.06
N GLY A 178 -1.00 -36.66 2.01
CA GLY A 178 -0.76 -35.89 3.24
C GLY A 178 -1.16 -34.41 3.18
N LEU A 179 -1.02 -33.73 4.32
CA LEU A 179 -1.30 -32.30 4.43
C LEU A 179 -0.06 -31.50 4.03
N PHE A 180 -0.15 -30.76 2.93
CA PHE A 180 0.92 -29.88 2.46
C PHE A 180 0.41 -28.48 2.15
N ARG A 181 1.35 -27.54 2.08
CA ARG A 181 1.13 -26.18 1.59
C ARG A 181 2.19 -25.85 0.56
N ILE A 182 1.80 -25.16 -0.49
CA ILE A 182 2.68 -24.80 -1.60
C ILE A 182 3.50 -23.58 -1.20
N LEU A 183 4.82 -23.63 -1.41
CA LEU A 183 5.68 -22.46 -1.28
C LEU A 183 6.03 -21.96 -2.69
N PRO A 184 5.45 -20.85 -3.17
CA PRO A 184 5.81 -20.30 -4.46
C PRO A 184 7.22 -19.72 -4.37
N LEU A 185 8.11 -20.25 -5.21
CA LEU A 185 9.47 -19.79 -5.42
C LEU A 185 9.62 -19.47 -6.91
N PRO A 186 10.32 -18.39 -7.31
CA PRO A 186 11.12 -17.48 -6.47
C PRO A 186 10.34 -16.38 -5.73
N ASP A 187 9.02 -16.33 -5.87
CA ASP A 187 8.23 -15.13 -5.68
C ASP A 187 7.87 -14.77 -4.22
N PRO A 188 8.51 -13.74 -3.62
CA PRO A 188 8.23 -13.32 -2.25
C PRO A 188 6.87 -12.61 -2.10
N SER A 189 6.16 -12.35 -3.20
CA SER A 189 5.02 -11.42 -3.25
C SER A 189 3.75 -11.96 -3.91
N TYR A 190 3.70 -13.24 -4.28
CA TYR A 190 2.61 -13.81 -5.10
C TYR A 190 2.44 -13.13 -6.48
N SER A 191 3.42 -12.36 -6.93
CA SER A 191 3.43 -11.76 -8.25
C SER A 191 3.35 -12.77 -9.41
N THR A 192 4.04 -13.92 -9.32
CA THR A 192 4.09 -14.96 -10.35
C THR A 192 2.77 -15.71 -10.42
N LEU A 193 2.20 -16.10 -9.28
CA LEU A 193 0.90 -16.77 -9.24
C LEU A 193 -0.29 -15.86 -9.59
N LYS A 194 -0.06 -14.55 -9.72
CA LYS A 194 -1.03 -13.56 -10.22
C LYS A 194 -0.95 -13.36 -11.73
N GLN A 195 0.06 -13.92 -12.39
CA GLN A 195 0.17 -13.81 -13.84
C GLN A 195 -0.90 -14.67 -14.51
N PRO A 196 -1.51 -14.20 -15.62
CA PRO A 196 -2.44 -15.02 -16.39
C PRO A 196 -1.80 -16.35 -16.80
N GLY A 197 -2.53 -17.44 -16.60
CA GLY A 197 -2.06 -18.80 -16.87
C GLY A 197 -1.14 -19.39 -15.80
N MET A 198 -0.92 -18.71 -14.66
CA MET A 198 -0.07 -19.18 -13.54
C MET A 198 -0.86 -19.42 -12.25
N HIS A 199 -2.18 -19.24 -12.25
CA HIS A 199 -2.99 -19.45 -11.05
C HIS A 199 -3.04 -20.93 -10.66
N LEU A 200 -3.12 -21.18 -9.35
CA LEU A 200 -3.28 -22.51 -8.75
C LEU A 200 -4.56 -22.52 -7.91
N PHE A 201 -5.71 -22.35 -8.58
CA PHE A 201 -6.99 -22.19 -7.89
C PHE A 201 -7.31 -23.36 -6.96
N GLY A 202 -7.77 -23.05 -5.75
CA GLY A 202 -8.10 -24.04 -4.72
C GLY A 202 -6.90 -24.68 -4.01
N SER A 203 -5.66 -24.31 -4.36
CA SER A 203 -4.47 -24.82 -3.69
C SER A 203 -4.13 -24.01 -2.44
N VAL A 204 -3.68 -24.68 -1.37
CA VAL A 204 -3.31 -24.02 -0.11
C VAL A 204 -1.85 -23.60 -0.15
N ILE A 205 -1.58 -22.33 0.10
CA ILE A 205 -0.26 -21.74 -0.09
C ILE A 205 0.34 -21.34 1.27
N ALA A 206 1.63 -21.62 1.48
CA ALA A 206 2.34 -21.52 2.75
C ALA A 206 2.62 -20.07 3.16
N THR A 207 2.65 -19.15 2.19
CA THR A 207 2.97 -17.73 2.37
C THR A 207 1.72 -16.84 2.36
N GLY A 208 0.52 -17.42 2.45
CA GLY A 208 -0.74 -16.69 2.41
C GLY A 208 -0.81 -15.65 3.52
N ARG A 209 -1.29 -14.45 3.20
CA ARG A 209 -1.43 -13.37 4.17
C ARG A 209 -2.85 -13.33 4.70
N HIS A 210 -2.98 -13.36 6.01
CA HIS A 210 -4.22 -13.03 6.70
C HIS A 210 -3.93 -11.89 7.67
N ASP A 211 -4.91 -11.03 7.93
CA ASP A 211 -4.74 -9.98 8.92
C ASP A 211 -4.48 -10.52 10.35
N PHE A 212 -4.86 -11.78 10.66
CA PHE A 212 -4.69 -12.43 11.97
C PHE A 212 -3.59 -13.51 11.93
N THR A 213 -2.37 -13.18 11.51
CA THR A 213 -1.27 -14.15 11.55
C THR A 213 -0.69 -14.31 12.96
N PRO A 214 -0.46 -15.56 13.42
CA PRO A 214 0.30 -15.79 14.64
C PRO A 214 1.74 -15.29 14.48
N ARG A 215 2.31 -14.71 15.54
CA ARG A 215 3.71 -14.20 15.53
C ARG A 215 4.74 -15.24 15.09
N ARG A 216 4.50 -16.53 15.39
CA ARG A 216 5.36 -17.64 14.96
C ARG A 216 5.36 -17.80 13.43
N TYR A 217 4.20 -17.65 12.81
CA TYR A 217 4.05 -17.68 11.35
C TYR A 217 4.75 -16.48 10.70
N ASP A 218 4.59 -15.27 11.25
CA ASP A 218 5.32 -14.09 10.75
C ASP A 218 6.84 -14.24 10.82
N ARG A 219 7.35 -14.93 11.85
CA ARG A 219 8.78 -15.23 11.97
C ARG A 219 9.22 -16.21 10.88
N MET A 220 8.49 -17.31 10.68
CA MET A 220 8.74 -18.26 9.59
C MET A 220 8.78 -17.56 8.22
N LEU A 221 7.83 -16.65 7.94
CA LEU A 221 7.83 -15.88 6.69
C LEU A 221 9.02 -14.93 6.54
N LYS A 222 9.55 -14.39 7.64
CA LYS A 222 10.78 -13.58 7.62
C LYS A 222 11.99 -14.45 7.32
N ASP A 223 12.04 -15.66 7.88
CA ASP A 223 13.16 -16.59 7.72
C ASP A 223 13.21 -17.18 6.29
N LEU A 224 12.07 -17.28 5.60
CA LEU A 224 11.97 -17.72 4.20
C LEU A 224 12.35 -16.64 3.18
N ARG A 225 12.32 -15.36 3.56
CA ARG A 225 12.54 -14.24 2.64
C ARG A 225 13.91 -14.23 1.95
N PRO A 226 15.03 -14.53 2.64
CA PRO A 226 16.35 -14.60 1.99
C PRO A 226 16.39 -15.65 0.89
N LEU A 227 15.78 -16.82 1.10
CA LEU A 227 15.71 -17.89 0.09
C LEU A 227 14.92 -17.43 -1.16
N GLN A 228 13.80 -16.73 -0.97
CA GLN A 228 13.02 -16.20 -2.08
C GLN A 228 13.80 -15.14 -2.87
N GLN A 229 14.46 -14.20 -2.18
CA GLN A 229 15.29 -13.18 -2.81
C GLN A 229 16.47 -13.79 -3.59
N LEU A 230 17.08 -14.83 -3.04
CA LEU A 230 18.13 -15.61 -3.68
C LEU A 230 17.65 -16.20 -5.00
N MET A 231 16.53 -16.94 -4.96
CA MET A 231 16.00 -17.57 -6.15
C MET A 231 15.54 -16.54 -7.18
N ASP A 232 14.96 -15.42 -6.76
CA ASP A 232 14.52 -14.34 -7.64
C ASP A 232 15.70 -13.71 -8.38
N ALA A 233 16.77 -13.37 -7.66
CA ALA A 233 18.01 -12.86 -8.25
C ALA A 233 18.62 -13.85 -9.25
N ARG A 234 18.64 -15.16 -8.91
CA ARG A 234 19.16 -16.20 -9.81
C ARG A 234 18.34 -16.34 -11.08
N THR A 235 17.00 -16.35 -10.96
CA THR A 235 16.11 -16.39 -12.13
C THR A 235 16.22 -15.15 -13.02
N ARG A 236 16.66 -14.01 -12.47
CA ARG A 236 16.88 -12.75 -13.21
C ARG A 236 18.33 -12.54 -13.63
N GLY A 237 19.23 -13.50 -13.38
CA GLY A 237 20.65 -13.38 -13.71
C GLY A 237 21.40 -12.27 -12.95
N GLN A 238 20.94 -11.89 -11.76
CA GLN A 238 21.55 -10.85 -10.93
C GLN A 238 22.57 -11.46 -9.95
N GLN A 239 23.71 -10.79 -9.76
CA GLN A 239 24.70 -11.17 -8.75
C GLN A 239 24.15 -10.92 -7.33
N LEU A 240 24.26 -11.93 -6.47
CA LEU A 240 23.82 -11.85 -5.09
C LEU A 240 24.87 -11.16 -4.22
N GLY A 241 24.44 -10.19 -3.39
CA GLY A 241 25.29 -9.54 -2.38
C GLY A 241 25.49 -10.35 -1.10
N TYR A 242 25.23 -11.66 -1.14
CA TYR A 242 25.39 -12.58 0.01
C TYR A 242 26.55 -13.53 -0.25
N SER A 243 27.38 -13.76 0.77
CA SER A 243 28.46 -14.74 0.68
C SER A 243 27.89 -16.18 0.66
N ASP A 244 28.59 -17.11 0.01
CA ASP A 244 28.22 -18.54 0.00
C ASP A 244 28.07 -19.11 1.42
N ALA A 245 28.82 -18.58 2.38
CA ALA A 245 28.71 -18.95 3.79
C ALA A 245 27.38 -18.51 4.43
N ASP A 246 26.83 -17.36 4.05
CA ASP A 246 25.54 -16.88 4.56
C ASP A 246 24.38 -17.63 3.92
N MET A 247 24.57 -18.06 2.68
CA MET A 247 23.63 -18.88 1.93
C MET A 247 23.52 -20.30 2.52
N LEU A 248 24.67 -20.88 2.90
CA LEU A 248 24.72 -22.18 3.57
C LEU A 248 24.03 -22.15 4.95
N LYS A 249 24.14 -21.04 5.69
CA LYS A 249 23.45 -20.86 6.97
C LYS A 249 21.93 -20.82 6.81
N VAL A 250 21.42 -20.14 5.79
CA VAL A 250 19.97 -20.11 5.50
C VAL A 250 19.47 -21.52 5.18
N TYR A 251 20.19 -22.26 4.33
CA TYR A 251 19.83 -23.65 4.02
C TYR A 251 19.87 -24.57 5.26
N GLN A 252 20.92 -24.49 6.08
CA GLN A 252 21.06 -25.28 7.31
C GLN A 252 19.96 -24.95 8.33
N TYR A 253 19.53 -23.69 8.42
CA TYR A 253 18.45 -23.27 9.29
C TYR A 253 17.07 -23.81 8.86
N LEU A 254 16.84 -23.91 7.54
CA LEU A 254 15.57 -24.37 6.98
C LEU A 254 15.46 -25.90 6.91
N ARG A 255 16.58 -26.63 6.82
CA ARG A 255 16.65 -28.10 6.76
C ARG A 255 15.80 -28.84 7.82
N PRO A 256 15.81 -28.48 9.12
CA PRO A 256 14.97 -29.15 10.11
C PRO A 256 13.48 -28.79 10.02
N GLN A 257 13.11 -27.69 9.35
CA GLN A 257 11.70 -27.26 9.23
C GLN A 257 10.99 -27.81 7.99
N PHE A 258 11.74 -28.10 6.92
CA PHE A 258 11.18 -28.53 5.62
C PHE A 258 11.51 -29.97 5.24
N GLY A 259 12.28 -30.69 6.07
CA GLY A 259 12.77 -32.03 5.76
C GLY A 259 13.86 -32.03 4.68
N PRO A 260 14.41 -33.20 4.31
CA PRO A 260 15.35 -33.31 3.20
C PRO A 260 14.66 -32.91 1.88
N LEU A 261 15.42 -32.32 0.96
CA LEU A 261 14.97 -32.04 -0.41
C LEU A 261 14.38 -33.32 -1.08
N PRO A 262 13.47 -33.19 -2.07
CA PRO A 262 12.91 -34.32 -2.79
C PRO A 262 13.99 -35.28 -3.29
N ARG A 263 13.71 -36.59 -3.23
CA ARG A 263 14.63 -37.69 -3.58
C ARG A 263 15.35 -37.56 -4.93
N GLN A 264 14.91 -36.70 -5.84
CA GLN A 264 15.61 -36.46 -7.11
C GLN A 264 16.97 -35.76 -6.95
N LEU A 265 17.27 -35.18 -5.78
CA LEU A 265 18.61 -34.68 -5.43
C LEU A 265 19.44 -35.71 -4.63
N ALA A 266 18.91 -36.91 -4.40
CA ALA A 266 19.52 -37.92 -3.53
C ALA A 266 20.58 -38.77 -4.23
N ASP A 267 20.95 -38.53 -5.48
CA ASP A 267 21.90 -39.41 -6.18
C ASP A 267 23.36 -38.90 -6.13
N GLY A 268 23.58 -37.73 -5.50
CA GLY A 268 24.91 -37.13 -5.31
C GLY A 268 25.30 -37.03 -3.83
N TRP A 269 25.47 -38.15 -3.13
CA TRP A 269 25.76 -38.13 -1.70
C TRP A 269 27.19 -37.68 -1.38
N GLY A 270 27.27 -36.56 -0.64
CA GLY A 270 27.87 -36.65 0.70
C GLY A 270 29.08 -35.77 0.98
N ARG A 271 29.55 -34.94 0.03
CA ARG A 271 30.63 -33.98 0.28
C ARG A 271 30.18 -32.58 -0.12
N PRO A 272 30.15 -31.60 0.81
CA PRO A 272 29.81 -30.21 0.49
C PRO A 272 30.65 -29.61 -0.65
N GLU A 273 31.86 -30.14 -0.84
CA GLU A 273 32.81 -29.79 -1.91
C GLU A 273 32.31 -30.15 -3.33
N THR A 274 31.33 -31.06 -3.48
CA THR A 274 30.92 -31.58 -4.80
C THR A 274 29.72 -30.85 -5.41
N TYR A 275 29.18 -29.82 -4.74
CA TYR A 275 28.15 -28.95 -5.30
C TYR A 275 28.79 -27.87 -6.17
N THR A 276 29.26 -28.24 -7.36
CA THR A 276 29.74 -27.28 -8.37
C THR A 276 28.59 -26.69 -9.18
N GLU A 277 28.81 -25.51 -9.76
CA GLU A 277 27.83 -24.79 -10.59
C GLU A 277 27.27 -25.65 -11.74
N GLU A 278 28.10 -26.49 -12.35
CA GLU A 278 27.72 -27.46 -13.38
C GLU A 278 26.77 -28.57 -12.88
N ALA A 279 26.91 -29.00 -11.62
CA ALA A 279 26.09 -30.06 -11.04
C ALA A 279 24.66 -29.56 -10.73
N LEU A 280 24.51 -28.28 -10.40
CA LEU A 280 23.22 -27.62 -10.21
C LEU A 280 22.52 -27.26 -11.53
N LEU A 281 23.25 -27.20 -12.65
CA LEU A 281 22.71 -26.86 -13.98
C LEU A 281 22.10 -28.06 -14.74
N ARG A 282 22.39 -29.30 -14.32
CA ARG A 282 21.88 -30.53 -14.95
C ARG A 282 20.62 -31.13 -14.30
N ALA A 283 20.21 -30.65 -13.13
CA ALA A 283 19.04 -31.10 -12.39
C ALA A 283 17.87 -30.12 -12.55
#